data_AF-A0A2I0IJW3-F1
#
_entry.id   AF-A0A2I0IJW3-F1
#
_cell.length_a   1.000
_cell.length_b   1.000
_cell.length_c   1.000
_cell.angle_alpha   90.00
_cell.angle_beta   90.00
_cell.angle_gamma   90.00
#
_symmetry.space_group_name_H-M   'P 1'
#
loop_
_entity.id
_entity.type
_entity.pdbx_description
1 polymer ?
#
loop_
_entity_poly.entity_id
_entity_poly.type
_entity_poly.pdbx_seq_one_letter_code
_entity_poly.pdbx_strand_id
1 'polypeptide(L)'
;MAVGLGTGVPWVMCKQDDAPDPVINTCNGFYCDYFSPNKAYKPKMWTEAWTGWFTEFGGAVPNRPAEDLAFSVARFIQKGGSFVNYYMYHGGTNFGRTAGGPFIATSYDYGAPIDEYGLLRQPKWGHLKDLHRAIKLCEPALVSGNPTVTRLGNYEEVASISQEP
;
A
#
# COMPACT_ATOMS: atom_id res chain seq x y z
N MET A 1 10.84 6.09 -24.77
CA MET A 1 9.71 6.81 -24.13
C MET A 1 9.65 6.42 -22.64
N ALA A 2 9.05 7.24 -21.78
CA ALA A 2 9.20 7.30 -20.30
C ALA A 2 10.66 7.31 -19.80
N VAL A 3 11.34 6.16 -19.78
CA VAL A 3 12.74 6.02 -19.36
C VAL A 3 13.67 6.97 -20.14
N GLY A 4 13.43 7.13 -21.44
CA GLY A 4 14.21 8.04 -22.31
C GLY A 4 14.03 9.54 -22.01
N LEU A 5 13.15 9.93 -21.08
CA LEU A 5 13.00 11.33 -20.65
C LEU A 5 14.08 11.77 -19.64
N GLY A 6 14.90 10.84 -19.11
CA GLY A 6 16.06 11.21 -18.29
C GLY A 6 15.71 11.88 -16.96
N THR A 7 14.65 11.44 -16.29
CA THR A 7 14.15 12.04 -15.03
C THR A 7 15.12 11.91 -13.84
N GLY A 8 16.15 11.06 -13.93
CA GLY A 8 17.13 10.83 -12.86
C GLY A 8 16.64 9.91 -11.73
N VAL A 9 15.41 9.41 -11.80
CA VAL A 9 14.78 8.53 -10.81
C VAL A 9 14.06 7.35 -11.48
N PRO A 10 13.79 6.24 -10.75
CA PRO A 10 13.14 5.06 -11.33
C PRO A 10 11.73 5.32 -11.87
N TRP A 11 11.34 4.53 -12.86
CA TRP A 11 9.96 4.43 -13.35
C TRP A 11 9.28 3.19 -12.77
N VAL A 12 7.99 3.30 -12.48
CA VAL A 12 7.14 2.20 -11.99
C VAL A 12 5.94 1.99 -12.90
N MET A 13 5.45 0.75 -12.99
CA MET A 13 4.19 0.40 -13.66
C MET A 13 3.40 -0.56 -12.78
N CYS A 14 2.19 -0.17 -12.38
CA CYS A 14 1.32 -1.02 -11.57
C CYS A 14 0.61 -2.07 -12.42
N LYS A 15 0.48 -3.30 -11.87
CA LYS A 15 -0.17 -4.44 -12.52
C LYS A 15 0.37 -4.77 -13.91
N GLN A 16 1.69 -4.65 -14.08
CA GLN A 16 2.38 -4.87 -15.35
C GLN A 16 3.45 -5.96 -15.21
N ASP A 17 3.08 -7.23 -15.26
CA ASP A 17 4.00 -8.34 -14.98
C ASP A 17 5.17 -8.43 -15.97
N ASP A 18 5.00 -7.94 -17.19
CA ASP A 18 6.01 -7.90 -18.26
C ASP A 18 6.73 -6.54 -18.38
N ALA A 19 6.67 -5.67 -17.36
CA ALA A 19 7.34 -4.37 -17.40
C ALA A 19 8.84 -4.52 -17.75
N PRO A 20 9.31 -3.91 -18.86
CA PRO A 20 10.69 -4.08 -19.33
C PRO A 20 11.66 -3.32 -18.43
N ASP A 21 12.89 -3.81 -18.34
CA ASP A 21 13.94 -3.10 -17.60
C ASP A 21 14.19 -1.71 -18.22
N PRO A 22 14.47 -0.68 -17.40
CA PRO A 22 14.64 -0.68 -15.95
C PRO A 22 13.34 -0.43 -15.13
N VAL A 23 12.16 -0.55 -15.72
CA VAL A 23 10.88 -0.23 -15.05
C VAL A 23 10.56 -1.28 -13.97
N ILE A 24 10.11 -0.82 -12.80
CA ILE A 24 9.70 -1.69 -11.69
C ILE A 24 8.20 -1.97 -11.80
N ASN A 25 7.81 -3.24 -11.90
CA ASN A 25 6.41 -3.61 -11.80
C ASN A 25 5.94 -3.60 -10.33
N THR A 26 4.72 -3.11 -10.09
CA THR A 26 4.19 -2.93 -8.74
C THR A 26 2.79 -3.53 -8.59
N CYS A 27 2.36 -3.73 -7.35
CA CYS A 27 1.07 -4.32 -7.02
C CYS A 27 0.04 -3.29 -6.54
N ASN A 28 -1.25 -3.55 -6.80
CA ASN A 28 -2.41 -2.79 -6.32
C ASN A 28 -3.46 -3.77 -5.79
N GLY A 29 -4.14 -3.44 -4.69
CA GLY A 29 -5.18 -4.29 -4.14
C GLY A 29 -5.47 -4.04 -2.66
N PHE A 30 -6.31 -4.89 -2.07
CA PHE A 30 -6.50 -4.94 -0.61
C PHE A 30 -5.31 -5.62 0.10
N TYR A 31 -4.67 -6.58 -0.58
CA TYR A 31 -3.47 -7.27 -0.13
C TYR A 31 -2.51 -7.43 -1.31
N CYS A 32 -1.22 -7.34 -1.04
CA CYS A 32 -0.14 -7.59 -2.00
C CYS A 32 0.99 -8.42 -1.40
N ASP A 33 0.77 -9.10 -0.26
CA ASP A 33 1.80 -9.89 0.40
C ASP A 33 2.26 -11.10 -0.44
N TYR A 34 1.42 -11.58 -1.37
CA TYR A 34 1.74 -12.61 -2.36
C TYR A 34 2.58 -12.12 -3.55
N PHE A 35 2.61 -10.80 -3.80
CA PHE A 35 3.26 -10.25 -5.00
C PHE A 35 4.77 -10.43 -4.95
N SER A 36 5.39 -10.66 -6.11
CA SER A 36 6.84 -10.57 -6.31
C SER A 36 7.12 -9.80 -7.61
N PRO A 37 8.12 -8.92 -7.64
CA PRO A 37 8.47 -8.21 -8.86
C PRO A 37 9.00 -9.18 -9.92
N ASN A 38 8.94 -8.77 -11.19
CA ASN A 38 9.25 -9.64 -12.33
C ASN A 38 10.74 -9.96 -12.48
N LYS A 39 11.60 -9.36 -11.66
CA LYS A 39 13.04 -9.64 -11.56
C LYS A 39 13.47 -9.61 -10.10
N ALA A 40 14.35 -10.53 -9.71
CA ALA A 40 14.82 -10.68 -8.32
C ALA A 40 15.57 -9.46 -7.76
N TYR A 41 16.17 -8.63 -8.61
CA TYR A 41 16.91 -7.44 -8.20
C TYR A 41 16.03 -6.18 -8.08
N LYS A 42 14.72 -6.28 -8.38
CA LYS A 42 13.77 -5.17 -8.23
C LYS A 42 13.14 -5.22 -6.83
N PRO A 43 12.83 -4.07 -6.21
CA PRO A 43 12.16 -4.05 -4.91
C PRO A 43 10.67 -4.43 -5.04
N LYS A 44 10.12 -5.03 -3.99
CA LYS A 44 8.69 -5.32 -3.87
C LYS A 44 7.92 -4.07 -3.42
N MET A 45 7.09 -3.52 -4.31
CA MET A 45 6.37 -2.26 -4.09
C MET A 45 4.85 -2.42 -4.24
N TRP A 46 4.10 -1.83 -3.32
CA TRP A 46 2.63 -1.79 -3.31
C TRP A 46 2.16 -0.34 -3.52
N THR A 47 1.76 -0.03 -4.74
CA THR A 47 1.40 1.33 -5.16
C THR A 47 -0.01 1.74 -4.78
N GLU A 48 -0.91 0.79 -4.53
CA GLU A 48 -2.27 1.08 -4.06
C GLU A 48 -2.75 0.08 -3.00
N ALA A 49 -2.47 0.38 -1.73
CA ALA A 49 -3.11 -0.28 -0.59
C ALA A 49 -4.48 0.33 -0.37
N TRP A 50 -5.51 -0.34 -0.90
CA TRP A 50 -6.86 0.21 -0.92
C TRP A 50 -7.43 0.40 0.48
N THR A 51 -7.67 1.66 0.90
CA THR A 51 -8.12 1.98 2.26
C THR A 51 -9.61 1.77 2.50
N GLY A 52 -10.33 1.47 1.43
CA GLY A 52 -11.77 1.31 1.30
C GLY A 52 -12.10 1.18 -0.18
N TRP A 53 -13.15 1.84 -0.64
CA TRP A 53 -13.54 1.88 -2.05
C TRP A 53 -14.26 3.19 -2.37
N PHE A 54 -14.36 3.55 -3.64
CA PHE A 54 -15.11 4.73 -4.06
C PHE A 54 -16.62 4.52 -3.86
N THR A 55 -17.36 5.60 -3.69
CA THR A 55 -18.82 5.57 -3.60
C THR A 55 -19.43 5.80 -4.98
N GLU A 56 -20.43 5.01 -5.35
CA GLU A 56 -21.21 5.19 -6.57
C GLU A 56 -22.56 5.82 -6.25
N PHE A 57 -23.11 6.61 -7.18
CA PHE A 57 -24.49 7.08 -7.06
C PHE A 57 -25.46 5.90 -7.06
N GLY A 58 -26.27 5.79 -6.00
CA GLY A 58 -27.18 4.65 -5.77
C GLY A 58 -26.55 3.47 -5.02
N GLY A 59 -25.24 3.52 -4.74
CA GLY A 59 -24.52 2.54 -3.93
C GLY A 59 -24.45 2.90 -2.44
N ALA A 60 -24.07 1.91 -1.61
CA ALA A 60 -23.72 2.14 -0.21
C ALA A 60 -22.31 2.72 -0.09
N VAL A 61 -22.02 3.40 1.01
CA VAL A 61 -20.67 3.88 1.34
C VAL A 61 -19.80 2.70 1.78
N PRO A 62 -18.76 2.31 1.04
CA PRO A 62 -17.93 1.15 1.40
C PRO A 62 -17.02 1.46 2.58
N ASN A 63 -16.75 0.46 3.42
CA ASN A 63 -15.84 0.61 4.56
C ASN A 63 -14.86 -0.57 4.65
N ARG A 64 -13.61 -0.27 5.00
CA ARG A 64 -12.57 -1.24 5.33
C ARG A 64 -12.08 -0.99 6.77
N PRO A 65 -12.04 -2.01 7.65
CA PRO A 65 -11.55 -1.86 9.02
C PRO A 65 -10.10 -1.37 9.10
N ALA A 66 -9.77 -0.65 10.17
CA ALA A 66 -8.41 -0.14 10.38
C ALA A 66 -7.41 -1.27 10.67
N GLU A 67 -7.87 -2.27 11.40
CA GLU A 67 -7.17 -3.47 11.83
C GLU A 67 -6.80 -4.33 10.62
N ASP A 68 -7.73 -4.49 9.67
CA ASP A 68 -7.47 -5.23 8.43
C ASP A 68 -6.43 -4.52 7.55
N LEU A 69 -6.57 -3.20 7.37
CA LEU A 69 -5.59 -2.43 6.62
C LEU A 69 -4.20 -2.52 7.29
N ALA A 70 -4.12 -2.34 8.60
CA ALA A 70 -2.87 -2.46 9.34
C ALA A 70 -2.24 -3.86 9.23
N PHE A 71 -3.06 -4.91 9.34
CA PHE A 71 -2.64 -6.29 9.13
C PHE A 71 -2.08 -6.50 7.72
N SER A 72 -2.77 -6.02 6.69
CA SER A 72 -2.33 -6.17 5.30
C SER A 72 -0.98 -5.50 5.03
N VAL A 73 -0.75 -4.32 5.61
CA VAL A 73 0.51 -3.58 5.51
C VAL A 73 1.63 -4.28 6.28
N ALA A 74 1.38 -4.68 7.53
CA ALA A 74 2.36 -5.41 8.33
C ALA A 74 2.79 -6.71 7.64
N ARG A 75 1.83 -7.48 7.10
CA ARG A 75 2.10 -8.74 6.38
C ARG A 75 2.90 -8.52 5.11
N PHE A 76 2.62 -7.44 4.36
CA PHE A 76 3.39 -7.08 3.18
C PHE A 76 4.85 -6.76 3.53
N ILE A 77 5.09 -5.94 4.56
CA ILE A 77 6.44 -5.55 5.02
C ILE A 77 7.19 -6.76 5.56
N GLN A 78 6.55 -7.60 6.37
CA GLN A 78 7.12 -8.84 6.89
C GLN A 78 7.66 -9.77 5.77
N LYS A 79 7.02 -9.76 4.60
CA LYS A 79 7.41 -10.55 3.42
C LYS A 79 8.29 -9.76 2.44
N GLY A 80 9.14 -8.89 2.94
CA GLY A 80 10.14 -8.14 2.15
C GLY A 80 9.57 -6.96 1.36
N GLY A 81 8.34 -6.54 1.66
CA GLY A 81 7.76 -5.32 1.09
C GLY A 81 8.50 -4.08 1.56
N SER A 82 8.90 -3.20 0.63
CA SER A 82 9.73 -2.03 0.92
C SER A 82 9.08 -0.68 0.58
N PHE A 83 7.92 -0.71 -0.08
CA PHE A 83 7.13 0.48 -0.40
C PHE A 83 5.63 0.16 -0.30
N VAL A 84 4.88 0.99 0.43
CA VAL A 84 3.42 0.89 0.53
C VAL A 84 2.84 2.30 0.41
N ASN A 85 1.87 2.47 -0.47
CA ASN A 85 1.12 3.71 -0.62
C ASN A 85 -0.38 3.47 -0.36
N TYR A 86 -0.98 4.26 0.53
CA TYR A 86 -2.41 4.19 0.81
C TYR A 86 -3.21 4.86 -0.30
N TYR A 87 -4.05 4.08 -0.98
CA TYR A 87 -5.00 4.59 -1.95
C TYR A 87 -6.41 4.47 -1.34
N MET A 88 -6.96 5.49 -0.70
CA MET A 88 -6.48 6.86 -0.57
C MET A 88 -6.05 7.17 0.86
N TYR A 89 -4.97 7.94 1.03
CA TYR A 89 -4.65 8.53 2.33
C TYR A 89 -5.60 9.69 2.68
N HIS A 90 -5.91 10.51 1.68
CA HIS A 90 -7.02 11.47 1.66
C HIS A 90 -7.67 11.37 0.28
N GLY A 91 -8.98 11.13 0.25
CA GLY A 91 -9.70 10.98 -1.01
C GLY A 91 -10.26 12.31 -1.55
N GLY A 92 -10.96 13.07 -0.71
CA GLY A 92 -11.50 14.40 -1.05
C GLY A 92 -12.78 14.34 -1.88
N THR A 93 -12.93 15.27 -2.82
CA THR A 93 -14.17 15.51 -3.56
C THR A 93 -13.91 15.67 -5.06
N ASN A 94 -14.73 15.00 -5.88
CA ASN A 94 -14.81 15.21 -7.31
C ASN A 94 -15.59 16.50 -7.62
N PHE A 95 -14.92 17.65 -7.57
CA PHE A 95 -15.56 18.95 -7.80
C PHE A 95 -15.96 19.19 -9.26
N GLY A 96 -16.98 20.04 -9.44
CA GLY A 96 -17.40 20.49 -10.76
C GLY A 96 -18.01 19.35 -11.59
N ARG A 97 -17.64 19.29 -12.87
CA ARG A 97 -18.28 18.41 -13.87
C ARG A 97 -17.31 17.70 -14.82
N THR A 98 -16.01 17.81 -14.52
CA THR A 98 -14.92 17.19 -15.30
C THR A 98 -13.97 16.40 -14.40
N ALA A 99 -14.31 16.23 -13.12
CA ALA A 99 -13.70 15.28 -12.20
C ALA A 99 -14.66 14.11 -11.95
N GLY A 100 -14.12 12.99 -11.49
CA GLY A 100 -14.87 11.75 -11.30
C GLY A 100 -14.95 10.87 -12.55
N GLY A 101 -15.58 9.71 -12.39
CA GLY A 101 -15.83 8.73 -13.45
C GLY A 101 -17.33 8.47 -13.64
N PRO A 102 -17.71 7.60 -14.58
CA PRO A 102 -19.10 7.20 -14.77
C PRO A 102 -19.73 6.73 -13.47
N PHE A 103 -20.83 7.38 -13.05
CA PHE A 103 -21.59 7.08 -11.82
C PHE A 103 -20.82 7.18 -10.49
N ILE A 104 -19.58 7.69 -10.49
CA ILE A 104 -18.84 7.95 -9.26
C ILE A 104 -19.48 9.15 -8.56
N ALA A 105 -19.74 9.01 -7.26
CA ALA A 105 -20.31 10.08 -6.45
C ALA A 105 -19.37 11.31 -6.40
N THR A 106 -19.95 12.47 -6.09
CA THR A 106 -19.17 13.69 -5.81
C THR A 106 -18.18 13.46 -4.67
N SER A 107 -18.60 12.75 -3.62
CA SER A 107 -17.71 12.35 -2.53
C SER A 107 -16.71 11.29 -3.01
N TYR A 108 -15.43 11.54 -2.77
CA TYR A 108 -14.36 10.58 -2.99
C TYR A 108 -13.70 10.17 -1.66
N ASP A 109 -14.44 10.18 -0.55
CA ASP A 109 -13.94 9.89 0.81
C ASP A 109 -13.11 8.60 0.92
N TYR A 110 -13.50 7.55 0.18
CA TYR A 110 -12.80 6.26 0.08
C TYR A 110 -12.64 5.49 1.41
N GLY A 111 -13.30 5.91 2.50
CA GLY A 111 -13.01 5.43 3.84
C GLY A 111 -11.56 5.75 4.26
N ALA A 112 -10.96 6.80 3.71
CA ALA A 112 -9.57 7.16 3.88
C ALA A 112 -9.20 7.53 5.34
N PRO A 113 -7.93 7.42 5.75
CA PRO A 113 -7.45 7.91 7.05
C PRO A 113 -7.74 9.39 7.31
N ILE A 114 -7.73 10.23 6.28
CA ILE A 114 -8.22 11.59 6.31
C ILE A 114 -9.50 11.64 5.49
N ASP A 115 -10.61 12.01 6.12
CA ASP A 115 -11.92 12.01 5.46
C ASP A 115 -12.03 13.05 4.34
N GLU A 116 -13.16 13.06 3.63
CA GLU A 116 -13.45 14.02 2.54
C GLU A 116 -13.17 15.48 2.92
N TYR A 117 -13.40 15.86 4.18
CA TYR A 117 -13.31 17.25 4.64
C TYR A 117 -11.95 17.58 5.26
N GLY A 118 -11.00 16.66 5.26
CA GLY A 118 -9.67 16.87 5.82
C GLY A 118 -9.58 16.56 7.33
N LEU A 119 -10.60 15.95 7.93
CA LEU A 119 -10.57 15.56 9.34
C LEU A 119 -9.94 14.19 9.52
N LEU A 120 -9.31 13.97 10.68
CA LEU A 120 -8.69 12.68 11.00
C LEU A 120 -9.78 11.64 11.29
N ARG A 121 -9.86 10.60 10.45
CA ARG A 121 -10.79 9.49 10.66
C ARG A 121 -10.23 8.52 11.70
N GLN A 122 -10.71 8.64 12.93
CA GLN A 122 -10.37 7.68 13.99
C GLN A 122 -11.32 6.46 13.97
N PRO A 123 -10.81 5.25 14.30
CA PRO A 123 -9.44 4.97 14.77
C PRO A 123 -8.40 4.80 13.64
N LYS A 124 -8.82 4.78 12.37
CA LYS A 124 -7.96 4.40 11.22
C LYS A 124 -6.67 5.21 11.14
N TRP A 125 -6.75 6.55 11.20
CA TRP A 125 -5.56 7.38 11.15
C TRP A 125 -4.60 7.12 12.30
N GLY A 126 -5.12 7.08 13.54
CA GLY A 126 -4.30 6.85 14.73
C GLY A 126 -3.64 5.48 14.73
N HIS A 127 -4.39 4.44 14.35
CA HIS A 127 -3.91 3.07 14.31
C HIS A 127 -2.80 2.89 13.27
N LEU A 128 -2.95 3.44 12.06
CA LEU A 128 -1.90 3.39 11.03
C LEU A 128 -0.67 4.24 11.41
N LYS A 129 -0.86 5.37 12.09
CA LYS A 129 0.26 6.17 12.62
C LYS A 129 1.09 5.33 13.60
N ASP A 130 0.46 4.59 14.49
CA ASP A 130 1.19 3.76 15.46
C ASP A 130 1.82 2.52 14.81
N LEU A 131 1.19 1.94 13.77
CA LEU A 131 1.85 0.94 12.90
C LEU A 131 3.13 1.51 12.26
N HIS A 132 3.08 2.71 11.67
CA HIS A 132 4.27 3.33 11.07
C HIS A 132 5.37 3.59 12.09
N ARG A 133 5.02 3.99 13.32
CA ARG A 133 6.01 4.12 14.41
C ARG A 133 6.70 2.80 14.69
N ALA A 134 5.97 1.69 14.74
CA ALA A 134 6.55 0.36 14.92
C ALA A 134 7.48 -0.02 13.74
N ILE A 135 7.04 0.21 12.49
CA ILE A 135 7.89 -0.02 11.30
C ILE A 135 9.17 0.82 11.36
N LYS A 136 9.09 2.08 11.78
CA LYS A 136 10.26 2.96 11.92
C LYS A 136 11.24 2.51 12.99
N LEU A 137 10.75 1.96 14.11
CA LEU A 137 11.62 1.33 15.10
C LEU A 137 12.35 0.10 14.54
N CYS A 138 11.70 -0.64 13.64
CA CYS A 138 12.27 -1.82 12.99
C CYS A 138 13.10 -1.51 11.73
N GLU A 139 13.07 -0.27 11.21
CA GLU A 139 13.64 0.10 9.91
C GLU A 139 15.13 -0.28 9.75
N PRO A 140 16.02 -0.03 10.73
CA PRO A 140 17.42 -0.44 10.60
C PRO A 140 17.59 -1.94 10.37
N ALA A 141 16.82 -2.78 11.08
CA ALA A 141 16.84 -4.22 10.88
C ALA A 141 16.22 -4.60 9.53
N LEU A 142 15.07 -4.01 9.17
CA LEU A 142 14.37 -4.28 7.92
C LEU A 142 15.23 -4.03 6.66
N VAL A 143 16.12 -3.03 6.68
CA VAL A 143 16.93 -2.65 5.51
C VAL A 143 18.31 -3.32 5.43
N SER A 144 18.75 -3.99 6.49
CA SER A 144 20.11 -4.55 6.58
C SER A 144 20.18 -6.02 7.03
N GLY A 145 19.09 -6.56 7.57
CA GLY A 145 19.01 -7.93 8.02
C GLY A 145 18.38 -8.86 6.99
N ASN A 146 18.63 -10.15 7.15
CA ASN A 146 17.97 -11.19 6.36
C ASN A 146 16.77 -11.76 7.15
N PRO A 147 15.58 -11.88 6.54
CA PRO A 147 14.43 -12.46 7.22
C PRO A 147 14.55 -13.99 7.30
N THR A 148 14.35 -14.55 8.49
CA THR A 148 14.15 -15.98 8.73
C THR A 148 12.69 -16.22 9.10
N VAL A 149 11.99 -17.08 8.36
CA VAL A 149 10.58 -17.41 8.64
C VAL A 149 10.49 -18.69 9.46
N THR A 150 9.87 -18.60 10.62
CA THR A 150 9.58 -19.72 11.53
C THR A 150 8.08 -19.92 11.61
N ARG A 151 7.60 -21.13 11.32
CA ARG A 151 6.19 -21.51 11.54
C ARG A 151 5.95 -21.75 13.02
N LEU A 152 4.94 -21.09 13.57
CA LEU A 152 4.49 -21.27 14.96
C LEU A 152 3.31 -22.25 15.06
N GLY A 153 2.59 -22.46 13.95
CA GLY A 153 1.44 -23.33 13.87
C GLY A 153 1.00 -23.56 12.43
N ASN A 154 -0.23 -24.03 12.25
CA ASN A 154 -0.80 -24.26 10.92
C ASN A 154 -1.15 -22.95 10.20
N TYR A 155 -1.38 -21.87 10.95
CA TYR A 155 -1.85 -20.59 10.41
C TYR A 155 -0.95 -19.40 10.81
N GLU A 156 0.03 -19.63 11.69
CA GLU A 156 0.87 -18.61 12.27
C GLU A 156 2.34 -18.76 11.84
N GLU A 157 2.93 -17.66 11.40
CA GLU A 157 4.36 -17.56 11.07
C GLU A 157 4.95 -16.27 11.65
N VAL A 158 6.20 -16.35 12.09
CA VAL A 158 7.00 -15.20 12.52
C VAL A 158 8.19 -15.06 11.58
N ALA A 159 8.44 -13.84 11.11
CA ALA A 159 9.71 -13.51 10.48
C ALA A 159 10.60 -12.80 11.51
N SER A 160 11.73 -13.42 11.86
CA SER A 160 12.79 -12.78 12.62
C SER A 160 13.79 -12.16 11.65
N ILE A 161 14.26 -10.95 11.95
CA ILE A 161 15.26 -10.25 11.12
C ILE A 161 16.50 -10.08 11.97
N SER A 162 17.58 -10.76 11.58
CA SER A 162 18.88 -10.66 12.23
C SER A 162 19.90 -10.05 11.26
N GLN A 163 20.74 -9.17 11.78
CA GLN A 163 21.98 -8.79 11.11
C GLN A 163 22.98 -9.92 11.32
N GLU A 164 23.68 -10.35 10.27
CA GLU A 164 24.89 -11.15 10.50
C GLU A 164 25.93 -10.26 11.20
N PRO A 165 26.71 -10.82 12.15
CA PRO A 165 27.69 -10.06 12.94
C PRO A 165 28.80 -9.42 12.09
#